data_AF-A0A452SSL0-F1
#
_entry.id   AF-A0A452SSL0-F1
#
_cell.length_a   1.000
_cell.length_b   1.000
_cell.length_c   1.000
_cell.angle_alpha   90.00
_cell.angle_beta   90.00
_cell.angle_gamma   90.00
#
_symmetry.space_group_name_H-M   'P 1'
#
loop_
_entity.id
_entity.type
_entity.pdbx_description
1 polymer ?
#
loop_
_entity_poly.entity_id
_entity_poly.type
_entity_poly.pdbx_seq_one_letter_code
_entity_poly.pdbx_strand_id
1 'polypeptide(L)'
;MSSGQQQPPPPRRVTNVGSLLLTPQENESLFTFLGKKCVTMSSAVVQLYAADRNCMWSKKCSGVACLVKDNPQRSYFLRIFDIKVSFVLLPL
;
A
#
# COMPACT_ATOMS: atom_id res chain seq x y z
N MET A 1 -38.19 -7.49 -32.35
CA MET A 1 -37.71 -7.83 -31.00
C MET A 1 -36.20 -7.64 -31.01
N SER A 2 -35.72 -6.44 -30.62
CA SER A 2 -34.27 -6.16 -30.60
C SER A 2 -33.68 -6.71 -29.32
N SER A 3 -32.90 -7.77 -29.45
CA SER A 3 -32.10 -8.37 -28.38
C SER A 3 -31.01 -7.36 -27.97
N GLY A 4 -31.26 -6.60 -26.91
CA GLY A 4 -30.24 -5.74 -26.30
C GLY A 4 -29.13 -6.61 -25.70
N GLN A 5 -28.00 -6.72 -26.40
CA GLN A 5 -26.78 -7.29 -25.83
C GLN A 5 -26.32 -6.40 -24.67
N GLN A 6 -26.60 -6.81 -23.43
CA GLN A 6 -25.97 -6.24 -22.25
C GLN A 6 -24.48 -6.62 -22.28
N GLN A 7 -23.64 -5.65 -22.67
CA GLN A 7 -22.20 -5.77 -22.51
C GLN A 7 -21.88 -5.93 -21.00
N PRO A 8 -21.03 -6.90 -20.63
CA PRO A 8 -20.61 -7.04 -19.24
C PRO A 8 -19.92 -5.75 -18.77
N PRO A 9 -20.10 -5.34 -17.51
CA PRO A 9 -19.47 -4.14 -16.99
C PRO A 9 -17.95 -4.22 -17.19
N PRO A 10 -17.29 -3.13 -17.61
CA PRO A 10 -15.86 -3.13 -17.79
C PRO A 10 -15.17 -3.56 -16.49
N PRO A 11 -14.11 -4.38 -16.56
CA PRO A 11 -13.41 -4.83 -15.37
C PRO A 11 -12.97 -3.59 -14.58
N ARG A 12 -13.43 -3.49 -13.32
CA ARG A 12 -13.02 -2.41 -12.41
C ARG A 12 -11.49 -2.41 -12.37
N ARG A 13 -10.87 -1.38 -12.93
CA ARG A 13 -9.43 -1.16 -12.75
C ARG A 13 -9.22 -1.04 -11.26
N VAL A 14 -8.46 -1.96 -10.66
CA VAL A 14 -8.14 -1.88 -9.24
C VAL A 14 -7.20 -0.69 -9.10
N THR A 15 -7.73 0.42 -8.61
CA THR A 15 -6.98 1.63 -8.31
C THR A 15 -6.32 1.49 -6.95
N ASN A 16 -5.13 2.07 -6.82
CA ASN A 16 -4.43 2.14 -5.55
C ASN A 16 -5.27 2.95 -4.54
N VAL A 17 -5.45 2.40 -3.34
CA VAL A 17 -6.09 3.09 -2.21
C VAL A 17 -5.00 3.79 -1.39
N GLY A 18 -5.06 5.12 -1.38
CA GLY A 18 -4.13 6.00 -0.65
C GLY A 18 -4.55 6.27 0.79
N SER A 19 -3.70 6.98 1.51
CA SER A 19 -3.99 7.46 2.87
C SER A 19 -4.63 8.85 2.82
N LEU A 20 -5.65 9.08 3.65
CA LEU A 20 -6.31 10.39 3.79
C LEU A 20 -5.41 11.45 4.44
N LEU A 21 -4.41 11.01 5.20
CA LEU A 21 -3.45 11.91 5.87
C LEU A 21 -2.29 12.34 4.95
N LEU A 22 -2.21 11.76 3.75
CA LEU A 22 -1.23 12.13 2.75
C LEU A 22 -1.88 13.01 1.69
N THR A 23 -1.12 13.98 1.20
CA THR A 23 -1.51 14.75 0.02
C THR A 23 -1.64 13.84 -1.21
N PRO A 24 -2.40 14.24 -2.23
CA PRO A 24 -2.49 13.49 -3.49
C PRO A 24 -1.11 13.20 -4.10
N GLN A 25 -0.18 14.17 -4.04
CA GLN A 25 1.18 14.04 -4.57
C GLN A 25 2.03 13.02 -3.80
N GLU A 26 1.90 12.98 -2.47
CA GLU A 26 2.56 11.96 -1.63
C GLU A 26 2.01 10.56 -1.92
N ASN A 27 0.69 10.44 -2.10
CA ASN A 27 0.04 9.18 -2.48
C ASN A 27 0.51 8.72 -3.88
N GLU A 28 0.59 9.61 -4.87
CA GLU A 28 1.11 9.26 -6.20
C GLU A 28 2.58 8.80 -6.16
N SER A 29 3.40 9.46 -5.35
CA SER A 29 4.80 9.07 -5.13
C SER A 29 4.88 7.67 -4.53
N LEU A 30 4.09 7.39 -3.50
CA LEU A 30 3.96 6.07 -2.87
C LEU A 30 3.58 4.98 -3.89
N PHE A 31 2.60 5.24 -4.76
CA PHE A 31 2.19 4.29 -5.79
C PHE A 31 3.28 4.05 -6.83
N THR A 32 4.05 5.09 -7.14
CA THR A 32 5.21 4.98 -8.03
C THR A 32 6.28 4.07 -7.42
N PHE A 33 6.56 4.21 -6.11
CA PHE A 33 7.51 3.34 -5.40
C PHE A 33 7.08 1.86 -5.34
N LEU A 34 5.78 1.58 -5.31
CA LEU A 34 5.26 0.21 -5.26
C LEU A 34 5.42 -0.54 -6.58
N GLY A 35 5.44 0.18 -7.71
CA GLY A 35 5.63 -0.36 -9.05
C GLY A 35 4.36 -0.85 -9.74
N LYS A 36 4.42 -0.98 -11.07
CA LYS A 36 3.25 -1.13 -11.97
C LYS A 36 2.38 -2.39 -11.78
N LYS A 37 2.85 -3.41 -11.05
CA LYS A 37 2.12 -4.68 -10.85
C LYS A 37 1.57 -4.87 -9.44
N CYS A 38 1.95 -3.97 -8.54
CA CYS A 38 1.51 -3.93 -7.14
C CYS A 38 0.32 -2.99 -7.02
N VAL A 39 -0.71 -3.41 -6.28
CA VAL A 39 -1.87 -2.56 -6.00
C VAL A 39 -2.05 -2.39 -4.51
N THR A 40 -2.13 -1.15 -4.01
CA THR A 40 -2.50 -0.89 -2.61
C THR A 40 -3.99 -1.11 -2.40
N MET A 41 -4.31 -1.98 -1.46
CA MET A 41 -5.66 -2.20 -0.97
C MET A 41 -6.05 -1.18 0.10
N SER A 42 -5.07 -0.70 0.85
CA SER A 42 -5.20 0.35 1.86
C SER A 42 -3.83 0.93 2.18
N SER A 43 -3.78 2.23 2.49
CA SER A 43 -2.57 2.91 2.95
C SER A 43 -2.91 3.79 4.15
N ALA A 44 -2.05 3.83 5.17
CA ALA A 44 -2.27 4.61 6.39
C ALA A 44 -0.95 5.10 6.97
N VAL A 45 -0.98 6.28 7.62
CA VAL A 45 0.17 6.76 8.40
C VAL A 45 0.24 5.98 9.71
N VAL A 46 1.43 5.48 10.06
CA VAL A 46 1.67 4.59 11.21
C VAL A 46 2.93 4.98 11.97
N GLN A 47 3.03 4.49 13.22
CA GLN A 47 4.27 4.41 13.96
C GLN A 47 4.61 2.94 14.19
N LEU A 48 5.75 2.49 13.68
CA LEU A 48 6.19 1.10 13.84
C LEU A 48 6.88 0.94 15.19
N TYR A 49 6.43 -0.04 15.95
CA TYR A 49 7.10 -0.52 17.15
C TYR A 49 7.47 -1.99 16.95
N ALA A 50 8.63 -2.38 17.48
CA ALA A 50 8.99 -3.79 17.56
C ALA A 50 9.28 -4.16 19.02
N ALA A 51 8.81 -5.34 19.41
CA ALA A 51 9.10 -5.92 20.70
C ALA A 51 10.57 -6.34 20.76
N ASP A 52 11.25 -5.93 21.82
CA ASP A 52 12.56 -6.47 22.19
C ASP A 52 12.37 -7.77 23.00
N ARG A 53 13.46 -8.53 23.19
CA ARG A 53 13.48 -9.80 23.94
C ARG A 53 12.91 -9.68 25.35
N ASN A 54 12.92 -8.47 25.93
CA ASN A 54 12.42 -8.19 27.27
C ASN A 54 10.94 -7.76 27.31
N CYS A 55 10.16 -8.06 26.26
CA CYS A 55 8.75 -7.66 26.13
C CYS A 55 8.51 -6.14 26.15
N MET A 56 9.56 -5.34 25.92
CA MET A 56 9.46 -3.89 25.78
C MET A 56 9.28 -3.51 24.31
N TRP A 57 8.30 -2.67 24.03
CA TRP A 57 8.08 -2.12 22.69
C TRP A 57 8.96 -0.89 22.49
N SER A 58 9.82 -0.94 21.48
CA SER A 58 10.65 0.20 21.08
C SER A 58 10.16 0.77 19.75
N LYS A 59 10.02 2.09 19.69
CA LYS A 59 9.68 2.79 18.45
C LYS A 59 10.82 2.59 17.45
N LYS A 60 10.49 2.12 16.25
CA LYS A 60 11.46 1.95 15.16
C LYS A 60 11.41 3.10 14.18
N CYS A 61 10.24 3.40 13.61
CA CYS A 61 10.07 4.49 12.66
C CYS A 61 8.63 5.03 12.63
N SER A 62 8.39 6.08 11.86
CA SER A 62 7.06 6.62 11.58
C SER A 62 6.95 6.91 10.09
N GLY A 63 5.84 6.52 9.47
CA GLY A 63 5.74 6.53 8.02
C GLY A 63 4.38 6.08 7.52
N VAL A 64 4.31 5.52 6.31
CA VAL A 64 3.10 4.98 5.69
C VAL A 64 3.19 3.46 5.65
N ALA A 65 2.21 2.77 6.21
CA ALA A 65 2.00 1.35 5.95
C ALA A 65 1.02 1.17 4.78
N CYS A 66 1.33 0.24 3.89
CA CYS A 66 0.51 -0.14 2.74
C CYS A 66 0.24 -1.64 2.77
N LEU A 67 -1.02 -2.03 2.64
CA LEU A 67 -1.38 -3.40 2.30
C LEU A 67 -1.36 -3.55 0.78
N VAL A 68 -0.39 -4.30 0.27
CA VAL A 68 -0.10 -4.42 -1.15
C VAL A 68 -0.50 -5.81 -1.64
N LYS A 69 -1.29 -5.85 -2.72
CA LYS A 69 -1.54 -7.08 -3.47
C LYS A 69 -0.55 -7.16 -4.63
N ASP A 70 0.33 -8.16 -4.59
CA ASP A 70 1.24 -8.50 -5.68
C ASP A 70 0.57 -9.56 -6.55
N ASN A 71 0.04 -9.14 -7.71
CA ASN A 71 -0.65 -10.06 -8.63
C ASN A 71 0.28 -11.11 -9.24
N PRO A 72 1.50 -10.77 -9.72
CA PRO A 72 2.47 -11.76 -10.18
C PRO A 72 2.80 -12.86 -9.17
N GLN A 73 3.02 -12.49 -7.89
CA GLN A 73 3.37 -13.47 -6.85
C GLN A 73 2.16 -14.13 -6.20
N ARG A 74 0.93 -13.65 -6.49
CA ARG A 74 -0.31 -14.04 -5.81
C ARG A 74 -0.22 -13.91 -4.28
N SER A 75 0.52 -12.92 -3.83
CA SER A 75 0.83 -12.70 -2.42
C SER A 75 0.40 -11.33 -1.96
N TYR A 76 0.21 -11.19 -0.66
CA TYR A 76 -0.08 -9.92 0.00
C TYR A 76 1.11 -9.54 0.87
N PHE A 77 1.51 -8.28 0.81
CA PHE A 77 2.63 -7.76 1.57
C PHE A 77 2.19 -6.54 2.38
N LEU A 78 2.66 -6.44 3.62
CA LEU A 78 2.65 -5.20 4.36
C LEU A 78 3.98 -4.49 4.12
N ARG A 79 3.94 -3.29 3.53
CA ARG A 79 5.15 -2.47 3.30
C ARG A 79 5.04 -1.18 4.08
N ILE A 80 6.11 -0.81 4.77
CA ILE A 80 6.19 0.44 5.53
C ILE A 80 7.24 1.33 4.88
N PHE A 81 6.88 2.57 4.59
CA PHE A 81 7.74 3.59 3.99
C PHE A 81 7.89 4.75 4.96
N ASP A 82 9.11 5.15 5.30
CA ASP A 82 9.33 6.38 6.04
C ASP A 82 9.08 7.58 5.10
N ILE A 83 8.30 8.57 5.55
CA ILE A 83 7.99 9.79 4.76
C ILE A 83 9.11 10.82 4.90
N LYS A 84 9.85 10.81 6.01
CA LYS A 84 10.94 11.77 6.26
C LYS A 84 12.24 11.35 5.58
N VAL A 85 12.41 10.06 5.32
CA VAL A 85 13.60 9.51 4.68
C VAL A 85 13.14 8.74 3.46
N SER A 86 13.41 9.30 2.29
CA SER A 86 13.39 8.58 1.02
C SER A 86 14.12 7.25 1.21
N PHE A 87 13.37 6.15 1.28
CA PHE A 87 13.85 4.78 1.40
C PHE A 87 14.27 4.28 2.81
N VAL A 88 13.41 3.46 3.41
CA VAL A 88 13.84 2.37 4.32
C VAL A 88 13.04 1.12 3.95
N LEU A 89 13.65 0.22 3.17
CA LEU A 89 13.19 -1.16 3.07
C LEU A 89 13.53 -1.82 4.41
N LEU A 90 12.54 -2.02 5.27
CA LEU A 90 12.70 -2.98 6.36
C LEU A 90 12.49 -4.38 5.76
N PRO A 91 13.51 -5.26 5.75
CA PRO A 91 13.27 -6.68 5.59
C PRO A 91 12.62 -7.15 6.90
N LEU A 92 11.34 -7.54 6.82
CA LEU A 92 10.74 -8.41 7.82
C LEU A 92 11.20 -9.85 7.53
#